data_AF-A0A914NVH6-F1
#
_entry.id   AF-A0A914NVH6-F1
#
_cell.length_a   1.000
_cell.length_b   1.000
_cell.length_c   1.000
_cell.angle_alpha   90.00
_cell.angle_beta   90.00
_cell.angle_gamma   90.00
#
_symmetry.space_group_name_H-M   'P 1'
#
loop_
_entity.id
_entity.type
_entity.pdbx_description
1 polymer ?
#
loop_
_entity_poly.entity_id
_entity_poly.type
_entity_poly.pdbx_seq_one_letter_code
_entity_poly.pdbx_strand_id
1 'polypeptide(L)'
;MEEWTPTAIKQVVHSKNRREEHSRRSEDVVEIWEFVLSRYCAALGDELWVVLEQVAIAALDQARHDLAIDCIQQLHQQFPKSMRVTKLQAMRLEAIGNYEDADKLYEKLIEADETNQ
;
A
#
# COMPACT_ATOMS: atom_id res chain seq x y z
N MET A 1 -19.06 22.29 -0.66
CA MET A 1 -17.95 21.68 0.11
C MET A 1 -18.47 20.31 0.47
N GLU A 2 -18.11 19.31 -0.32
CA GLU A 2 -18.69 17.97 -0.22
C GLU A 2 -18.10 17.27 1.01
N GLU A 3 -18.95 16.84 1.94
CA GLU A 3 -18.52 16.16 3.16
C GLU A 3 -17.97 14.78 2.81
N TRP A 4 -16.65 14.62 2.96
CA TRP A 4 -15.97 13.34 2.87
C TRP A 4 -16.35 12.47 4.07
N THR A 5 -17.43 11.70 3.92
CA THR A 5 -17.84 10.74 4.95
C THR A 5 -16.93 9.50 4.92
N PRO A 6 -16.71 8.82 6.06
CA PRO A 6 -15.94 7.58 6.12
C PRO A 6 -16.40 6.50 5.12
N THR A 7 -17.67 6.55 4.71
CA THR A 7 -18.25 5.66 3.69
C THR A 7 -17.79 6.00 2.27
N ALA A 8 -17.68 7.29 1.92
CA ALA A 8 -17.15 7.73 0.63
C ALA A 8 -15.66 7.34 0.50
N ILE A 9 -14.90 7.48 1.60
CA ILE A 9 -13.49 7.06 1.68
C ILE A 9 -13.36 5.55 1.42
N LYS A 10 -14.22 4.74 2.03
CA LYS A 10 -14.25 3.29 1.79
C LYS A 10 -14.53 2.92 0.34
N GLN A 11 -15.37 3.68 -0.36
CA GLN A 11 -15.71 3.39 -1.76
C GLN A 11 -14.56 3.71 -2.72
N VAL A 12 -13.86 4.83 -2.54
CA VAL A 12 -12.68 5.20 -3.35
C VAL A 12 -11.61 4.11 -3.23
N VAL A 13 -11.40 3.65 -2.01
CA VAL A 13 -10.41 2.65 -1.63
C VAL A 13 -10.73 1.24 -2.17
N HIS A 14 -12.01 0.89 -2.37
CA HIS A 14 -12.42 -0.50 -2.65
C HIS A 14 -12.76 -0.83 -4.11
N SER A 15 -12.90 0.16 -5.00
CA SER A 15 -13.36 -0.13 -6.38
C SER A 15 -12.27 -0.79 -7.25
N LYS A 16 -12.68 -1.60 -8.25
CA LYS A 16 -11.80 -2.35 -9.16
C LYS A 16 -12.19 -2.03 -10.61
N ASN A 17 -11.57 -1.06 -11.29
CA ASN A 17 -11.42 -1.12 -12.76
C ASN A 17 -10.55 -0.02 -13.40
N ARG A 18 -9.95 -0.40 -14.55
CA ARG A 18 -9.27 0.34 -15.65
C ARG A 18 -7.99 1.16 -15.39
N ARG A 19 -7.02 1.09 -16.32
CA ARG A 19 -5.63 1.61 -16.18
C ARG A 19 -5.48 3.14 -16.01
N GLU A 20 -6.20 3.97 -16.76
CA GLU A 20 -6.16 5.44 -16.57
C GLU A 20 -6.94 5.88 -15.32
N GLU A 21 -8.02 5.16 -15.02
CA GLU A 21 -8.77 5.29 -13.78
C GLU A 21 -7.93 4.85 -12.58
N HIS A 22 -7.06 3.84 -12.75
CA HIS A 22 -6.13 3.36 -11.72
C HIS A 22 -5.13 4.45 -11.31
N SER A 23 -4.55 5.17 -12.28
CA SER A 23 -3.62 6.26 -11.96
C SER A 23 -4.33 7.40 -11.22
N ARG A 24 -5.47 7.88 -11.71
CA ARG A 24 -6.27 8.92 -11.02
C ARG A 24 -6.72 8.49 -9.62
N ARG A 25 -7.09 7.22 -9.47
CA ARG A 25 -7.48 6.67 -8.16
C ARG A 25 -6.30 6.52 -7.22
N SER A 26 -5.11 6.18 -7.72
CA SER A 26 -3.90 6.16 -6.90
C SER A 26 -3.52 7.57 -6.46
N GLU A 27 -3.71 8.59 -7.30
CA GLU A 27 -3.58 10.00 -6.92
C GLU A 27 -4.60 10.37 -5.82
N ASP A 28 -5.89 10.07 -6.01
CA ASP A 28 -6.94 10.32 -5.00
C ASP A 28 -6.62 9.65 -3.65
N VAL A 29 -6.18 8.39 -3.67
CA VAL A 29 -5.82 7.63 -2.45
C VAL A 29 -4.65 8.28 -1.71
N VAL A 30 -3.62 8.72 -2.44
CA VAL A 30 -2.48 9.43 -1.87
C VAL A 30 -2.92 10.78 -1.28
N GLU A 31 -3.72 11.56 -2.02
CA GLU A 31 -4.22 12.85 -1.53
C GLU A 31 -5.09 12.70 -0.28
N ILE A 32 -6.07 11.79 -0.28
CA ILE A 32 -6.92 11.54 0.89
C ILE A 32 -6.08 11.13 2.11
N TRP A 33 -5.04 10.33 1.90
CA TRP A 33 -4.13 9.97 2.99
C TRP A 33 -3.39 11.19 3.55
N GLU A 34 -2.73 11.96 2.69
CA GLU A 34 -1.92 13.11 3.08
C GLU A 34 -2.77 14.24 3.70
N PHE A 35 -3.96 14.50 3.17
CA PHE A 35 -4.81 15.62 3.60
C PHE A 35 -5.86 15.26 4.65
N VAL A 36 -6.18 13.98 4.83
CA VAL A 36 -7.24 13.57 5.77
C VAL A 36 -6.75 12.47 6.69
N LEU A 37 -6.55 11.25 6.19
CA LEU A 37 -6.49 10.05 7.02
C LEU A 37 -5.26 9.97 7.93
N SER A 38 -4.11 10.49 7.51
CA SER A 38 -2.88 10.51 8.30
C SER A 38 -3.04 11.23 9.65
N ARG A 39 -4.03 12.11 9.79
CA ARG A 39 -4.33 12.82 11.05
C ARG A 39 -5.22 12.03 12.01
N TYR A 40 -5.83 10.93 11.54
CA TYR A 40 -6.82 10.15 12.26
C TYR A 40 -6.42 8.68 12.43
N CYS A 41 -5.12 8.35 12.38
CA CYS A 41 -4.63 6.97 12.51
C CYS A 41 -5.17 6.25 13.75
N ALA A 42 -5.28 6.94 14.88
CA ALA A 42 -5.85 6.37 16.11
C ALA A 42 -7.34 6.00 15.98
N ALA A 43 -8.11 6.75 15.18
CA ALA A 43 -9.53 6.49 14.96
C ALA A 43 -9.78 5.35 13.96
N LEU A 44 -8.79 5.03 13.11
CA LEU A 44 -8.87 3.92 12.17
C LEU A 44 -8.73 2.55 12.86
N GLY A 45 -8.06 2.48 14.01
CA GLY A 45 -7.90 1.23 14.76
C GLY A 45 -7.30 0.12 13.89
N ASP A 46 -7.93 -1.05 13.87
CA ASP A 46 -7.45 -2.21 13.10
C ASP A 46 -7.51 -2.01 11.58
N GLU A 47 -8.37 -1.10 11.08
CA GLU A 47 -8.46 -0.79 9.65
C GLU A 47 -7.25 0.01 9.15
N LEU A 48 -6.46 0.61 10.04
CA LEU A 48 -5.26 1.38 9.70
C LEU A 48 -4.31 0.56 8.82
N TRP A 49 -4.14 -0.72 9.13
CA TRP A 49 -3.19 -1.58 8.42
C TRP A 49 -3.63 -1.82 6.98
N VAL A 50 -4.93 -2.05 6.75
CA VAL A 50 -5.49 -2.21 5.39
C VAL A 50 -5.33 -0.91 4.59
N VAL A 51 -5.59 0.24 5.22
CA VAL A 51 -5.40 1.56 4.60
C VAL A 51 -3.94 1.78 4.23
N LEU A 52 -3.00 1.50 5.13
CA LEU A 52 -1.56 1.65 4.86
C LEU A 52 -1.10 0.78 3.69
N GLU A 53 -1.62 -0.44 3.55
CA GLU A 53 -1.30 -1.29 2.38
C GLU A 53 -1.79 -0.66 1.08
N GLN A 54 -2.99 -0.10 1.06
CA GLN A 54 -3.57 0.53 -0.13
C GLN A 54 -2.86 1.82 -0.50
N VAL A 55 -2.50 2.63 0.50
CA VAL A 55 -1.71 3.85 0.30
C VAL A 55 -0.31 3.49 -0.20
N ALA A 56 0.32 2.44 0.30
CA ALA A 56 1.63 1.99 -0.19
C ALA A 56 1.58 1.63 -1.69
N ILE A 57 0.56 0.89 -2.13
CA ILE A 57 0.38 0.52 -3.54
C ILE A 57 0.12 1.76 -4.40
N ALA A 58 -0.81 2.62 -3.98
CA ALA A 58 -1.13 3.85 -4.69
C ALA A 58 0.08 4.79 -4.80
N ALA A 59 0.87 4.89 -3.74
CA ALA A 59 2.09 5.68 -3.72
C ALA A 59 3.15 5.12 -4.68
N LEU A 60 3.29 3.79 -4.78
CA LEU A 60 4.18 3.16 -5.77
C LEU A 60 3.75 3.45 -7.20
N ASP A 61 2.45 3.37 -7.51
CA ASP A 61 1.91 3.72 -8.83
C ASP A 61 2.18 5.17 -9.23
N GLN A 62 2.21 6.07 -8.24
CA GLN A 62 2.46 7.50 -8.40
C GLN A 62 3.94 7.88 -8.27
N ALA A 63 4.85 6.90 -8.17
CA ALA A 63 6.27 7.11 -7.90
C ALA A 63 6.56 7.96 -6.64
N ARG A 64 5.61 8.02 -5.69
CA ARG A 64 5.75 8.62 -4.36
C ARG A 64 6.44 7.65 -3.42
N HIS A 65 7.72 7.37 -3.70
CA HIS A 65 8.49 6.35 -2.99
C HIS A 65 8.73 6.68 -1.50
N ASP A 66 8.70 7.96 -1.14
CA ASP A 66 8.72 8.50 0.22
C ASP A 66 7.52 8.01 1.04
N LEU A 67 6.31 8.18 0.49
CA LEU A 67 5.10 7.74 1.16
C LEU A 67 5.01 6.21 1.20
N ALA A 68 5.39 5.55 0.10
CA ALA A 68 5.41 4.09 0.06
C ALA A 68 6.33 3.49 1.13
N ILE A 69 7.55 4.05 1.33
CA ILE A 69 8.47 3.54 2.34
C ILE A 69 7.92 3.72 3.76
N ASP A 70 7.30 4.86 4.05
CA ASP A 70 6.74 5.14 5.37
C ASP A 70 5.60 4.19 5.73
N CYS A 71 4.70 3.92 4.76
CA CYS A 71 3.62 2.94 4.95
C CYS A 71 4.17 1.52 5.15
N ILE A 72 5.12 1.10 4.30
CA ILE A 72 5.72 -0.24 4.37
C ILE A 72 6.48 -0.45 5.67
N GLN A 73 7.19 0.57 6.18
CA GLN A 73 7.91 0.48 7.45
C GLN A 73 6.96 0.28 8.63
N GLN A 74 5.86 1.03 8.69
CA GLN A 74 4.84 0.86 9.73
C GLN A 74 4.22 -0.55 9.69
N LEU A 75 3.88 -1.03 8.49
CA LEU A 75 3.37 -2.38 8.30
C LEU A 75 4.38 -3.45 8.71
N HIS A 76 5.67 -3.26 8.41
CA HIS A 76 6.73 -4.19 8.78
C HIS A 76 6.97 -4.23 10.29
N GLN A 77 6.90 -3.09 10.97
CA GLN A 77 7.00 -3.03 12.43
C GLN A 77 5.87 -3.84 13.09
N GLN A 78 4.65 -3.73 12.58
CA GLN A 78 3.50 -4.44 13.13
C GLN A 78 3.47 -5.92 12.72
N PHE A 79 3.84 -6.24 11.48
CA PHE A 79 3.75 -7.58 10.90
C PHE A 79 5.06 -8.01 10.22
N PRO A 80 6.16 -8.20 10.98
CA PRO A 80 7.50 -8.41 10.42
C PRO A 80 7.65 -9.70 9.59
N LYS A 81 6.73 -10.66 9.77
CA LYS A 81 6.71 -11.94 9.03
C LYS A 81 5.60 -12.01 7.98
N SER A 82 4.90 -10.90 7.71
CA SER A 82 3.81 -10.89 6.75
C SER A 82 4.33 -11.01 5.32
N MET A 83 3.79 -11.98 4.59
CA MET A 83 4.06 -12.16 3.16
C MET A 83 3.54 -10.98 2.35
N ARG A 84 2.42 -10.37 2.77
CA ARG A 84 1.87 -9.15 2.13
C ARG A 84 2.87 -8.00 2.23
N VAL A 85 3.48 -7.81 3.39
CA VAL A 85 4.48 -6.76 3.62
C VAL A 85 5.77 -7.03 2.84
N THR A 86 6.23 -8.28 2.84
CA THR A 86 7.38 -8.70 2.02
C THR A 86 7.15 -8.41 0.53
N LYS A 87 5.94 -8.66 0.01
CA LYS A 87 5.58 -8.33 -1.37
C LYS A 87 5.64 -6.82 -1.64
N LEU A 88 5.14 -5.98 -0.73
CA LEU A 88 5.22 -4.52 -0.88
C LEU A 88 6.68 -4.03 -0.89
N GLN A 89 7.55 -4.63 -0.06
CA GLN A 89 8.98 -4.33 -0.08
C GLN A 89 9.63 -4.68 -1.41
N ALA A 90 9.30 -5.84 -1.98
CA ALA A 90 9.78 -6.27 -3.30
C ALA A 90 9.30 -5.30 -4.41
N MET A 91 8.01 -4.95 -4.42
CA MET A 91 7.44 -3.99 -5.38
C MET A 91 8.12 -2.62 -5.30
N ARG A 92 8.46 -2.15 -4.09
CA ARG A 92 9.21 -0.91 -3.92
C ARG A 92 10.61 -1.00 -4.52
N LEU A 93 11.33 -2.11 -4.28
CA LEU A 93 12.68 -2.32 -4.82
C LEU A 93 12.66 -2.38 -6.35
N GLU A 94 11.68 -3.08 -6.92
CA GLU A 94 11.43 -3.11 -8.37
C GLU A 94 11.17 -1.69 -8.92
N ALA A 95 10.29 -0.92 -8.26
CA ALA A 95 9.93 0.43 -8.70
C ALA A 95 11.11 1.42 -8.69
N ILE A 96 12.12 1.21 -7.83
CA ILE A 96 13.35 2.02 -7.81
C ILE A 96 14.51 1.42 -8.63
N GLY A 97 14.25 0.33 -9.36
CA GLY A 97 15.23 -0.33 -10.23
C GLY A 97 16.24 -1.23 -9.50
N ASN A 98 16.02 -1.56 -8.22
CA ASN A 98 16.82 -2.54 -7.50
C ASN A 98 16.24 -3.94 -7.67
N TYR A 99 16.37 -4.48 -8.88
CA TYR A 99 15.78 -5.77 -9.25
C TYR A 99 16.42 -6.96 -8.53
N GLU A 100 17.72 -6.92 -8.26
CA GLU A 100 18.43 -8.03 -7.60
C GLU A 100 17.86 -8.32 -6.20
N ASP A 101 17.63 -7.28 -5.41
CA ASP A 101 17.05 -7.45 -4.07
C ASP A 101 15.54 -7.71 -4.13
N ALA A 102 14.84 -7.19 -5.15
CA ALA A 102 13.44 -7.52 -5.37
C ALA A 102 13.25 -9.02 -5.67
N ASP A 103 14.09 -9.58 -6.56
CA ASP A 103 14.06 -10.99 -6.95
C ASP A 103 14.27 -11.91 -5.74
N LYS A 104 15.24 -11.63 -4.87
CA LYS A 104 15.46 -12.39 -3.62
C LYS A 104 14.21 -12.42 -2.73
N LEU A 105 13.47 -11.32 -2.66
CA LEU A 105 12.22 -11.27 -1.90
C LEU A 105 11.11 -12.04 -2.60
N TYR A 106 11.00 -11.97 -3.92
CA TYR A 106 10.02 -12.74 -4.68
C TYR A 106 10.28 -14.26 -4.62
N GLU A 107 11.54 -14.70 -4.72
CA GLU A 107 11.92 -16.11 -4.54
C GLU A 107 11.47 -16.63 -3.17
N LYS A 108 11.77 -15.89 -2.10
CA LYS A 108 11.30 -16.22 -0.74
C LYS A 108 9.77 -16.30 -0.64
N LEU A 109 9.06 -15.43 -1.36
CA LEU A 109 7.59 -15.47 -1.40
C LEU A 109 7.08 -16.74 -2.09
N ILE A 110 7.70 -17.15 -3.20
CA ILE A 110 7.36 -18.35 -3.95
C ILE A 110 7.64 -19.61 -3.12
N GLU A 111 8.83 -19.73 -2.55
CA GLU A 111 9.21 -20.88 -1.71
C GLU A 111 8.23 -21.08 -0.55
N ALA A 112 7.85 -19.99 0.12
CA ALA A 112 6.90 -20.04 1.21
C ALA A 112 5.48 -20.44 0.78
N ASP A 113 5.04 -20.06 -0.43
CA ASP A 113 3.74 -20.48 -0.99
C ASP A 113 3.76 -21.97 -1.39
N GLU A 114 4.86 -22.45 -1.98
CA GLU A 114 5.06 -23.86 -2.32
C GLU A 114 5.09 -24.77 -1.09
N THR A 115 5.65 -24.30 0.03
CA THR A 115 5.62 -25.04 1.32
C THR A 115 4.26 -25.03 2.02
N ASN A 116 3.28 -24.28 1.51
CA ASN A 116 1.95 -24.14 2.09
C ASN A 116 0.86 -24.95 1.35
N GLN A 117 1.26 -25.89 0.48
CA GLN A 117 0.39 -26.83 -0.23
C GLN A 117 0.07 -28.10 0.56
#